data_AF-A0A540KY80-F1
#
_entry.id   AF-A0A540KY80-F1
#
_cell.length_a   1.000
_cell.length_b   1.000
_cell.length_c   1.000
_cell.angle_alpha   90.00
_cell.angle_beta   90.00
_cell.angle_gamma   90.00
#
_symmetry.space_group_name_H-M   'P 1'
#
loop_
_entity.id
_entity.type
_entity.pdbx_description
1 polymer ?
#
loop_
_entity_poly.entity_id
_entity_poly.type
_entity_poly.pdbx_seq_one_letter_code
_entity_poly.pdbx_strand_id
1 'polypeptide(L)'
;MAPPVLPSPFLLKADINNKYLRYQLDAESDLNEIVQFSEDNENSRFIKFTTEKPNNEDYADKNYVHIKCSYNGNYLRRVDQNRLLVLAAAADRNETKDNWACTLFKVEHVGPPDSNNLITRCRLRHLQSDLLTRPFIENRFELRLNQKTPDAGGVDIYSVFQVRC
;
A
#
# COMPACT_ATOMS: atom_id res chain seq x y z
N MET A 1 -12.14 -12.84 19.49
CA MET A 1 -12.05 -11.46 18.96
C MET A 1 -11.87 -11.55 17.45
N ALA A 2 -12.54 -10.69 16.69
CA ALA A 2 -12.33 -10.60 15.24
C ALA A 2 -10.90 -10.11 14.93
N PRO A 3 -10.29 -10.51 13.81
CA PRO A 3 -8.97 -10.01 13.42
C PRO A 3 -9.00 -8.50 13.18
N PRO A 4 -7.90 -7.76 13.46
CA PRO A 4 -7.81 -6.33 13.17
C PRO A 4 -8.01 -6.03 11.69
N VAL A 5 -8.71 -4.94 11.38
CA VAL A 5 -9.13 -4.59 10.02
C VAL A 5 -8.45 -3.30 9.55
N LEU A 6 -7.92 -3.29 8.32
CA LEU A 6 -7.46 -2.06 7.69
C LEU A 6 -8.70 -1.20 7.34
N PRO A 7 -8.83 0.05 7.83
CA PRO A 7 -9.95 0.90 7.46
C PRO A 7 -10.01 1.14 5.95
N SER A 8 -11.21 1.36 5.45
CA SER A 8 -11.45 1.74 4.06
C SER A 8 -12.62 2.71 4.01
N PRO A 9 -12.46 3.92 3.46
CA PRO A 9 -11.21 4.50 2.93
C PRO A 9 -10.17 4.82 4.02
N PHE A 10 -8.90 4.94 3.61
CA PHE A 10 -7.78 5.27 4.48
C PHE A 10 -6.73 6.18 3.83
N LEU A 11 -5.91 6.80 4.68
CA LEU A 11 -4.66 7.46 4.34
C LEU A 11 -3.50 6.65 4.90
N LEU A 12 -2.39 6.60 4.16
CA LEU A 12 -1.17 5.92 4.59
C LEU A 12 -0.05 6.96 4.74
N LYS A 13 0.62 6.99 5.89
CA LYS A 13 1.69 7.95 6.18
C LYS A 13 2.97 7.21 6.56
N ALA A 14 4.09 7.54 5.94
CA ALA A 14 5.36 6.92 6.29
C ALA A 14 5.96 7.59 7.53
N ASP A 15 6.32 6.80 8.53
CA ASP A 15 6.86 7.31 9.78
C ASP A 15 8.24 7.99 9.56
N ILE A 16 9.01 7.53 8.55
CA ILE A 16 10.37 8.01 8.28
C ILE A 16 10.45 9.47 7.83
N ASN A 17 9.45 9.96 7.09
CA ASN A 17 9.45 11.33 6.55
C ASN A 17 8.19 12.12 6.91
N ASN A 18 7.26 11.52 7.64
CA ASN A 18 6.01 12.12 8.06
C ASN A 18 5.18 12.69 6.89
N LYS A 19 5.22 12.02 5.72
CA LYS A 19 4.41 12.38 4.53
C LYS A 19 3.40 11.30 4.21
N TYR A 20 2.28 11.71 3.63
CA TYR A 20 1.26 10.80 3.13
C TYR A 20 1.67 10.20 1.78
N LEU A 21 1.32 8.93 1.58
CA LEU A 21 1.37 8.29 0.27
C LEU A 21 0.40 9.01 -0.64
N ARG A 22 0.88 9.54 -1.76
CA ARG A 22 0.07 10.15 -2.80
C ARG A 22 0.24 9.42 -4.12
N TYR A 23 -0.81 9.43 -4.90
CA TYR A 23 -0.72 9.28 -6.35
C TYR A 23 -0.09 10.53 -6.97
N GLN A 24 0.79 10.31 -7.95
CA GLN A 24 1.46 11.36 -8.69
C GLN A 24 1.37 11.05 -10.19
N LEU A 25 0.85 12.02 -10.95
CA LEU A 25 1.10 12.11 -12.37
C LEU A 25 2.55 12.61 -12.51
N ASP A 26 3.46 11.72 -12.88
CA ASP A 26 4.80 12.11 -13.26
C ASP A 26 4.74 12.53 -14.73
N ALA A 27 4.79 13.85 -15.00
CA ALA A 27 4.73 14.38 -16.36
C ALA A 27 6.08 14.28 -17.10
N GLU A 28 7.17 14.00 -16.36
CA GLU A 28 8.53 13.91 -16.92
C GLU A 28 8.94 12.47 -17.22
N SER A 29 8.35 11.50 -16.52
CA SER A 29 8.47 10.08 -16.87
C SER A 29 7.18 9.62 -17.54
N ASP A 30 7.23 8.83 -18.62
CA ASP A 30 6.02 8.26 -19.24
C ASP A 30 5.18 7.35 -18.30
N LEU A 31 5.58 7.21 -17.03
CA LEU A 31 4.93 6.45 -15.96
C LEU A 31 3.98 7.36 -15.16
N ASN A 32 2.79 7.62 -15.70
CA ASN A 32 1.75 8.50 -15.13
C ASN A 32 1.04 7.96 -13.86
N GLU A 33 1.67 7.08 -13.07
CA GLU A 33 0.94 6.26 -12.08
C GLU A 33 1.73 5.94 -10.81
N ILE A 34 2.76 6.74 -10.52
CA ILE A 34 3.65 6.53 -9.37
C ILE A 34 2.90 6.85 -8.07
N VAL A 35 3.19 6.05 -7.05
CA VAL A 35 2.81 6.36 -5.67
C VAL A 35 4.05 6.62 -4.82
N GLN A 36 4.06 7.74 -4.09
CA GLN A 36 5.21 8.19 -3.32
C GLN A 36 4.79 8.89 -2.02
N PHE A 37 5.63 8.84 -0.99
CA PHE A 37 5.37 9.50 0.29
C PHE A 37 5.88 10.95 0.26
N SER A 38 5.09 11.86 -0.29
CA SER A 38 5.50 13.27 -0.45
C SER A 38 4.40 14.31 -0.19
N GLU A 39 3.17 13.90 0.12
CA GLU A 39 2.09 14.85 0.40
C GLU A 39 2.05 15.25 1.88
N ASP A 40 1.80 16.53 2.13
CA ASP A 40 1.58 17.09 3.47
C ASP A 40 0.09 17.33 3.74
N ASN A 41 -0.67 17.70 2.70
CA ASN A 41 -2.07 18.06 2.85
C ASN A 41 -2.94 16.81 3.01
N GLU A 42 -3.43 16.56 4.22
CA GLU A 42 -4.36 15.47 4.55
C GLU A 42 -5.70 15.53 3.80
N ASN A 43 -6.04 16.68 3.21
CA ASN A 43 -7.24 16.86 2.40
C ASN A 43 -6.98 16.68 0.89
N SER A 44 -5.76 16.32 0.50
CA SER A 44 -5.41 16.09 -0.91
C SER A 44 -6.22 14.92 -1.49
N ARG A 45 -6.84 15.13 -2.65
CA ARG A 45 -7.60 14.04 -3.30
C ARG A 45 -6.73 12.88 -3.78
N PHE A 46 -5.41 13.08 -3.85
CA PHE A 46 -4.45 12.11 -4.35
C PHE A 46 -3.93 11.13 -3.29
N ILE A 47 -4.25 11.33 -2.00
CA ILE A 47 -3.75 10.48 -0.91
C ILE A 47 -4.76 9.45 -0.40
N LYS A 48 -5.98 9.44 -0.96
CA LYS A 48 -7.04 8.55 -0.52
C LYS A 48 -6.94 7.21 -1.23
N PHE A 49 -6.93 6.13 -0.44
CA PHE A 49 -6.96 4.77 -0.92
C PHE A 49 -8.13 4.01 -0.30
N THR A 50 -8.60 2.99 -1.01
CA THR A 50 -9.61 2.04 -0.53
C THR A 50 -9.06 0.63 -0.62
N THR A 51 -9.65 -0.27 0.15
CA THR A 51 -9.37 -1.70 0.06
C THR A 51 -10.54 -2.47 -0.50
N GLU A 52 -10.26 -3.50 -1.29
CA GLU A 52 -11.22 -4.55 -1.64
C GLU A 52 -10.73 -5.90 -1.11
N LYS A 53 -11.66 -6.78 -0.71
CA LYS A 53 -11.31 -8.13 -0.25
C LYS A 53 -10.79 -8.99 -1.41
N PRO A 54 -9.96 -10.01 -1.12
CA PRO A 54 -9.59 -11.02 -2.09
C PRO A 54 -10.83 -11.75 -2.61
N ASN A 55 -10.77 -12.21 -3.86
CA ASN A 55 -11.73 -13.14 -4.46
C ASN A 55 -11.50 -14.56 -3.96
N ASN A 56 -10.23 -14.95 -3.76
CA ASN A 56 -9.90 -16.28 -3.26
C ASN A 56 -10.05 -16.34 -1.72
N GLU A 57 -10.87 -17.28 -1.26
CA GLU A 57 -11.13 -17.54 0.17
C GLU A 57 -9.85 -17.89 0.94
N ASP A 58 -8.84 -18.47 0.28
CA ASP A 58 -7.53 -18.76 0.87
C ASP A 58 -6.85 -17.51 1.47
N TYR A 59 -7.21 -16.32 1.00
CA TYR A 59 -6.65 -15.05 1.43
C TYR A 59 -7.61 -14.18 2.26
N ALA A 60 -8.92 -14.45 2.19
CA ALA A 60 -9.95 -13.59 2.76
C ALA A 60 -9.81 -13.40 4.28
N ASP A 61 -9.43 -14.45 5.00
CA ASP A 61 -9.27 -14.43 6.47
C ASP A 61 -7.82 -14.16 6.93
N LYS A 62 -6.92 -13.82 6.00
CA LYS A 62 -5.47 -13.68 6.27
C LYS A 62 -4.98 -12.23 6.15
N ASN A 63 -5.88 -11.26 6.26
CA ASN A 63 -5.61 -9.81 6.11
C ASN A 63 -4.94 -9.44 4.78
N TYR A 64 -5.26 -10.17 3.72
CA TYR A 64 -4.91 -9.76 2.37
C TYR A 64 -5.96 -8.80 1.84
N VAL A 65 -5.52 -7.80 1.09
CA VAL A 65 -6.38 -6.80 0.46
C VAL A 65 -5.82 -6.42 -0.90
N HIS A 66 -6.71 -6.00 -1.79
CA HIS A 66 -6.37 -5.18 -2.94
C HIS A 66 -6.41 -3.73 -2.51
N ILE A 67 -5.33 -2.97 -2.77
CA ILE A 67 -5.29 -1.53 -2.46
C ILE A 67 -5.56 -0.77 -3.74
N LYS A 68 -6.54 0.12 -3.72
CA LYS A 68 -7.01 0.90 -4.88
C LYS A 68 -6.83 2.38 -4.62
N CYS A 69 -6.21 3.09 -5.56
CA CYS A 69 -6.16 4.54 -5.51
C CYS A 69 -7.55 5.11 -5.80
N SER A 70 -8.09 5.90 -4.88
CA SER A 70 -9.43 6.48 -5.07
C SER A 70 -9.47 7.56 -6.15
N TYR A 71 -8.31 8.08 -6.57
CA TYR A 71 -8.24 9.11 -7.58
C TYR A 71 -8.44 8.58 -9.00
N ASN A 72 -7.65 7.60 -9.42
CA ASN A 72 -7.71 7.04 -10.77
C ASN A 72 -8.50 5.72 -10.85
N GLY A 73 -8.87 5.13 -9.72
CA GLY A 73 -9.63 3.87 -9.66
C GLY A 73 -8.79 2.62 -9.93
N ASN A 74 -7.46 2.72 -10.01
CA ASN A 74 -6.58 1.59 -10.29
C ASN A 74 -6.00 0.98 -9.01
N TYR A 75 -5.71 -0.32 -9.07
CA TYR A 75 -5.07 -1.09 -8.00
C TYR A 75 -3.54 -0.94 -8.02
N LEU A 76 -2.95 -1.09 -6.83
CA LEU A 76 -1.51 -1.15 -6.67
C LEU A 76 -0.96 -2.46 -7.23
N ARG A 77 0.08 -2.37 -8.05
CA ARG A 77 0.89 -3.49 -8.53
C ARG A 77 2.31 -3.05 -8.80
N ARG A 78 3.22 -4.01 -9.03
CA ARG A 78 4.55 -3.70 -9.56
C ARG A 78 4.45 -3.08 -10.95
N VAL A 79 5.46 -2.30 -11.35
CA VAL A 79 5.54 -1.74 -12.72
C VAL A 79 5.75 -2.83 -13.77
N ASP A 80 6.64 -3.79 -13.52
CA ASP A 80 6.91 -4.97 -14.35
C ASP A 80 7.60 -6.09 -13.55
N GLN A 81 7.94 -7.19 -14.24
CA GLN A 81 8.59 -8.38 -13.67
C GLN A 81 10.00 -8.16 -13.12
N ASN A 82 10.72 -7.13 -13.60
CA ASN A 82 12.13 -6.90 -13.28
C ASN A 82 12.30 -5.81 -12.23
N ARG A 83 11.36 -4.87 -12.14
CA ARG A 83 11.43 -3.72 -11.24
C ARG A 83 10.54 -3.93 -10.00
N LEU A 84 11.00 -3.39 -8.89
CA LEU A 84 10.33 -3.45 -7.59
C LEU A 84 9.47 -2.20 -7.29
N LEU A 85 9.41 -1.26 -8.22
CA LEU A 85 8.56 -0.06 -8.11
C LEU A 85 7.08 -0.46 -8.14
N VAL A 86 6.29 0.11 -7.22
CA VAL A 86 4.85 -0.06 -7.14
C VAL A 86 4.14 1.16 -7.73
N LEU A 87 3.12 0.92 -8.55
CA LEU A 87 2.29 1.92 -9.23
C LEU A 87 0.82 1.67 -8.94
N ALA A 88 -0.02 2.70 -9.06
CA ALA A 88 -1.49 2.57 -9.10
C ALA A 88 -1.97 2.43 -10.55
N ALA A 89 -1.74 1.26 -11.15
CA ALA A 89 -1.76 1.07 -12.60
C ALA A 89 -2.50 -0.19 -13.08
N ALA A 90 -3.12 -0.96 -12.17
CA ALA A 90 -3.91 -2.13 -12.54
C ALA A 90 -5.40 -1.74 -12.62
N ALA A 91 -6.03 -1.92 -13.78
CA ALA A 91 -7.48 -1.72 -13.91
C ALA A 91 -8.27 -2.81 -13.18
N ASP A 92 -7.73 -4.03 -13.12
CA ASP A 92 -8.35 -5.21 -12.54
C ASP A 92 -7.52 -5.83 -11.42
N ARG A 93 -8.19 -6.59 -10.55
CA ARG A 93 -7.57 -7.37 -9.47
C ARG A 93 -6.85 -8.59 -10.02
N ASN A 94 -5.68 -8.92 -9.48
CA ASN A 94 -4.90 -10.11 -9.85
C ASN A 94 -4.31 -10.79 -8.60
N GLU A 95 -4.65 -12.07 -8.41
CA GLU A 95 -4.27 -12.86 -7.22
C GLU A 95 -3.28 -13.99 -7.52
N THR A 96 -2.78 -14.05 -8.76
CA THR A 96 -1.88 -15.11 -9.23
C THR A 96 -0.48 -14.92 -8.65
N LYS A 97 -0.01 -15.87 -7.84
CA LYS A 97 1.31 -15.82 -7.16
C LYS A 97 2.51 -15.80 -8.10
N ASP A 98 2.35 -16.31 -9.32
CA ASP A 98 3.42 -16.36 -10.33
C ASP A 98 3.38 -15.15 -11.28
N ASN A 99 2.39 -14.27 -11.15
CA ASN A 99 2.25 -13.10 -12.00
C ASN A 99 2.73 -11.84 -11.28
N TRP A 100 3.78 -11.20 -11.78
CA TRP A 100 4.34 -9.96 -11.24
C TRP A 100 3.31 -8.84 -11.07
N ALA A 101 2.25 -8.84 -11.88
CA ALA A 101 1.15 -7.88 -11.84
C ALA A 101 0.11 -8.18 -10.74
N CYS A 102 0.39 -9.11 -9.83
CA CYS A 102 -0.42 -9.35 -8.63
C CYS A 102 -0.69 -8.04 -7.88
N THR A 103 -1.91 -7.89 -7.39
CA THR A 103 -2.40 -6.69 -6.70
C THR A 103 -2.67 -6.93 -5.20
N LEU A 104 -2.40 -8.15 -4.71
CA LEU A 104 -2.64 -8.51 -3.32
C LEU A 104 -1.47 -8.11 -2.41
N PHE A 105 -1.84 -7.43 -1.33
CA PHE A 105 -0.95 -7.10 -0.22
C PHE A 105 -1.51 -7.66 1.08
N LYS A 106 -0.67 -8.32 1.87
CA LYS A 106 -0.97 -8.66 3.27
C LYS A 106 -0.72 -7.44 4.14
N VAL A 107 -1.68 -7.10 4.99
CA VAL A 107 -1.55 -6.06 6.00
C VAL A 107 -1.07 -6.69 7.30
N GLU A 108 0.16 -6.38 7.69
CA GLU A 108 0.78 -6.85 8.93
C GLU A 108 0.72 -5.72 9.97
N HIS A 109 -0.20 -5.79 10.93
CA HIS A 109 -0.37 -4.73 11.93
C HIS A 109 0.88 -4.63 12.83
N VAL A 110 1.22 -3.40 13.23
CA VAL A 110 2.35 -3.10 14.11
C VAL A 110 1.80 -2.48 15.39
N GLY A 111 1.89 -3.22 16.50
CA GLY A 111 1.26 -2.83 17.76
C GLY A 111 -0.23 -3.16 17.82
N PRO A 112 -0.90 -2.77 18.91
CA PRO A 112 -2.32 -3.07 19.12
C PRO A 112 -3.20 -2.26 18.16
N PRO A 113 -4.35 -2.80 17.71
CA PRO A 113 -5.37 -2.02 17.02
C PRO A 113 -6.00 -0.97 17.96
N ASP A 114 -6.78 -0.06 17.40
CA ASP A 114 -7.58 0.87 18.20
C ASP A 114 -8.76 0.17 18.91
N SER A 115 -9.54 0.95 19.67
CA SER A 115 -10.72 0.46 20.39
C SER A 115 -11.83 -0.09 19.47
N ASN A 116 -11.80 0.25 18.18
CA ASN A 116 -12.74 -0.25 17.17
C ASN A 116 -12.16 -1.44 16.39
N ASN A 117 -11.04 -2.02 16.85
CA ASN A 117 -10.32 -3.10 16.20
C ASN A 117 -9.77 -2.73 14.80
N LEU A 118 -9.50 -1.44 14.58
CA LEU A 118 -8.89 -0.94 13.35
C LEU A 118 -7.37 -0.92 13.46
N ILE A 119 -6.71 -1.27 12.35
CA ILE A 119 -5.26 -1.17 12.22
C ILE A 119 -4.87 0.30 12.13
N THR A 120 -4.04 0.75 13.06
CA THR A 120 -3.53 2.14 13.13
C THR A 120 -2.09 2.26 12.65
N ARG A 121 -1.32 1.16 12.66
CA ARG A 121 0.03 1.07 12.10
C ARG A 121 0.23 -0.29 11.44
N CYS A 122 0.90 -0.33 10.30
CA CYS A 122 1.09 -1.57 9.56
C CYS A 122 2.38 -1.61 8.74
N ARG A 123 2.70 -2.81 8.26
CA ARG A 123 3.52 -3.06 7.08
C ARG A 123 2.66 -3.67 5.98
N LEU A 124 3.07 -3.50 4.73
CA LEU A 124 2.41 -4.10 3.57
C LEU A 124 3.34 -5.09 2.90
N ARG A 125 2.94 -6.35 2.80
CA ARG A 125 3.71 -7.42 2.13
C ARG A 125 3.03 -7.80 0.83
N HIS A 126 3.74 -7.70 -0.29
CA HIS A 126 3.21 -8.10 -1.59
C HIS A 126 3.19 -9.62 -1.74
N LEU A 127 2.04 -10.19 -2.12
CA LEU A 127 1.82 -11.64 -2.14
C LEU A 127 2.81 -12.38 -3.06
N GLN A 128 2.93 -11.95 -4.31
CA GLN A 128 3.71 -12.61 -5.37
C GLN A 128 5.20 -12.66 -5.02
N SER A 129 5.77 -11.54 -4.58
CA SER A 129 7.21 -11.43 -4.30
C SER A 129 7.60 -11.79 -2.86
N ASP A 130 6.63 -11.83 -1.94
CA ASP A 130 6.84 -12.00 -0.50
C ASP A 130 7.71 -10.89 0.15
N LEU A 131 7.86 -9.76 -0.55
CA LEU A 131 8.61 -8.59 -0.11
C LEU A 131 7.70 -7.56 0.57
N LEU A 132 8.24 -6.93 1.61
CA LEU A 132 7.65 -5.77 2.25
C LEU A 132 7.86 -4.52 1.41
N THR A 133 6.87 -3.63 1.43
CA THR A 133 7.01 -2.29 0.86
C THR A 133 7.85 -1.40 1.76
N ARG A 134 8.59 -0.47 1.14
CA ARG A 134 9.37 0.57 1.82
C ARG A 134 9.40 1.83 0.94
N PRO A 135 9.34 3.04 1.51
CA PRO A 135 9.72 4.26 0.81
C PRO A 135 11.18 4.15 0.31
N PHE A 136 11.39 4.42 -0.98
CA PHE A 136 12.73 4.45 -1.57
C PHE A 136 13.37 5.82 -1.31
N ILE A 137 14.09 5.90 -0.20
CA ILE A 137 14.67 7.14 0.34
C ILE A 137 15.65 7.76 -0.66
N GLU A 138 16.36 6.91 -1.41
CA GLU A 138 17.38 7.29 -2.39
C GLU A 138 16.78 7.94 -3.65
N ASN A 139 15.46 7.81 -3.90
CA ASN A 139 14.81 8.42 -5.05
C ASN A 139 13.33 8.76 -4.76
N ARG A 140 13.09 10.01 -4.35
CA ARG A 140 11.77 10.67 -4.21
C ARG A 140 10.75 9.97 -3.28
N PHE A 141 11.17 9.02 -2.43
CA PHE A 141 10.28 8.28 -1.53
C PHE A 141 9.18 7.51 -2.26
N GLU A 142 9.47 7.01 -3.47
CA GLU A 142 8.59 6.12 -4.22
C GLU A 142 8.30 4.84 -3.42
N LEU A 143 7.08 4.33 -3.47
CA LEU A 143 6.75 3.05 -2.85
C LEU A 143 7.40 1.92 -3.65
N ARG A 144 8.31 1.17 -3.01
CA ARG A 144 8.96 0.01 -3.64
C ARG A 144 8.88 -1.21 -2.75
N LEU A 145 8.97 -2.37 -3.37
CA LEU A 145 9.27 -3.60 -2.67
C LEU A 145 10.76 -3.64 -2.33
N ASN A 146 11.11 -4.16 -1.17
CA ASN A 146 12.50 -4.15 -0.70
C ASN A 146 12.99 -5.54 -0.27
N GLN A 147 12.54 -6.01 0.88
CA GLN A 147 13.07 -7.22 1.52
C GLN A 147 11.95 -8.02 2.20
N LYS A 148 12.23 -9.29 2.51
CA LYS A 148 11.25 -10.18 3.16
C LYS A 148 11.08 -9.89 4.64
N THR A 149 12.17 -9.57 5.32
CA THR A 149 12.19 -9.32 6.76
C THR A 149 11.89 -7.85 7.06
N PRO A 150 11.25 -7.53 8.19
CA PRO A 150 11.05 -6.15 8.62
C PRO A 150 12.33 -5.31 8.56
N ASP A 151 12.19 -4.06 8.12
CA ASP A 151 13.29 -3.10 8.14
C ASP A 151 13.70 -2.78 9.58
N ALA A 152 15.00 -2.91 9.88
CA ALA A 152 15.54 -2.71 11.22
C ALA A 152 15.35 -1.27 11.73
N GLY A 153 15.31 -0.29 10.82
CA GLY A 153 15.02 1.11 11.14
C GLY A 153 13.52 1.42 11.16
N GLY A 154 12.65 0.44 10.88
CA GLY A 154 11.20 0.64 10.82
C GLY A 154 10.73 1.48 9.62
N VAL A 155 11.55 1.60 8.58
CA VAL A 155 11.23 2.42 7.39
C VAL A 155 10.02 1.86 6.62
N ASP A 156 9.74 0.58 6.79
CA ASP A 156 8.60 -0.15 6.21
C ASP A 156 7.30 -0.05 7.05
N ILE A 157 7.30 0.74 8.12
CA ILE A 157 6.14 0.98 8.98
C ILE A 157 5.39 2.22 8.53
N TYR A 158 4.08 2.09 8.45
CA TYR A 158 3.17 3.16 8.08
C TYR A 158 2.12 3.39 9.15
N SER A 159 1.84 4.65 9.44
CA SER A 159 0.65 5.06 10.17
C SER A 159 -0.57 5.09 9.25
N VAL A 160 -1.69 4.58 9.74
CA VAL A 160 -2.96 4.44 9.00
C VAL A 160 -4.01 5.34 9.64
N PHE A 161 -4.65 6.17 8.81
CA PHE A 161 -5.71 7.06 9.26
C PHE A 161 -7.01 6.72 8.54
N GLN A 162 -8.08 6.46 9.30
CA GLN A 162 -9.40 6.28 8.73
C GLN A 162 -9.93 7.62 8.22
N VAL A 163 -10.40 7.64 6.97
CA VAL A 163 -11.11 8.81 6.42
C VAL A 163 -12.59 8.64 6.72
N ARG A 164 -13.15 9.57 7.50
CA ARG A 164 -14.61 9.64 7.70
C ARG A 164 -15.23 10.38 6.52
N CYS A 165 -16.26 9.77 5.93
CA CYS A 165 -17.08 10.42 4.90
C CYS A 165 -18.13 11.31 5.56
#